data_AF-A0A9P6AKR1-F1
#
_entry.id   AF-A0A9P6AKR1-F1
#
_cell.length_a   1.000
_cell.length_b   1.000
_cell.length_c   1.000
_cell.angle_alpha   90.00
_cell.angle_beta   90.00
_cell.angle_gamma   90.00
#
_symmetry.space_group_name_H-M   'P 1'
#
loop_
_entity.id
_entity.type
_entity.pdbx_description
1 polymer ?
#
loop_
_entity_poly.entity_id
_entity_poly.type
_entity_poly.pdbx_seq_one_letter_code
_entity_poly.pdbx_strand_id
1 'polypeptide(L)'
;DTISSASATSNSPFIPYASAKHRVTKGRYITSNDPRGYIYEYPLNNQWVMMDVDDGYVLWTGIWKALGNAKADIVKMIESQPELESQLRRVRGGYLKIQGTWMPYEVALRLARRVAWPIREDLIPLFGRVLRAPI
;
A
#
# COMPACT_ATOMS: atom_id res chain seq x y z
N ASP A 1 -24.61 17.05 27.91
CA ASP A 1 -24.75 16.77 26.47
C ASP A 1 -23.41 16.85 25.76
N THR A 2 -23.01 15.72 25.18
CA THR A 2 -21.71 15.44 24.57
C THR A 2 -21.61 16.08 23.19
N ILE A 3 -20.59 16.92 22.96
CA ILE A 3 -20.20 17.33 21.60
C ILE A 3 -18.93 16.55 21.24
N SER A 4 -19.13 15.41 20.55
CA SER A 4 -18.03 14.68 19.90
C SER A 4 -17.51 15.52 18.73
N SER A 5 -16.32 16.08 18.90
CA SER A 5 -15.57 16.71 17.82
C SER A 5 -14.99 15.62 16.92
N ALA A 6 -15.72 15.25 15.87
CA ALA A 6 -15.15 14.46 14.78
C ALA A 6 -14.15 15.33 14.03
N SER A 7 -12.85 15.08 14.26
CA SER A 7 -11.76 15.68 13.51
C SER A 7 -11.88 15.26 12.05
N ALA A 8 -12.40 16.14 11.21
CA ALA A 8 -12.33 16.01 9.77
C ALA A 8 -10.86 16.15 9.34
N THR A 9 -10.14 15.03 9.24
CA THR A 9 -8.88 14.99 8.50
C THR A 9 -9.20 15.40 7.07
N SER A 10 -8.58 16.47 6.58
CA SER A 10 -8.74 16.98 5.22
C SER A 10 -8.53 15.85 4.20
N ASN A 11 -9.62 15.30 3.68
CA ASN A 11 -9.65 14.19 2.71
C ASN A 11 -9.23 14.68 1.32
N SER A 12 -7.97 15.10 1.16
CA SER A 12 -7.39 15.16 -0.17
C SER A 12 -7.15 13.72 -0.64
N PRO A 13 -7.67 13.31 -1.81
CA PRO A 13 -7.42 11.96 -2.32
C PRO A 13 -5.91 11.75 -2.49
N PHE A 14 -5.43 10.54 -2.24
CA PHE A 14 -4.04 10.17 -2.47
C PHE A 14 -3.80 10.08 -3.98
N ILE A 15 -3.09 11.05 -4.57
CA ILE A 15 -2.84 11.10 -6.01
C ILE A 15 -1.48 10.45 -6.32
N PRO A 16 -1.43 9.46 -7.23
CA PRO A 16 -0.17 8.88 -7.67
C PRO A 16 0.73 9.90 -8.35
N TYR A 17 2.04 9.77 -8.16
CA TYR A 17 3.02 10.59 -8.87
C TYR A 17 3.18 10.11 -10.31
N ALA A 18 3.47 11.06 -11.21
CA ALA A 18 3.79 10.72 -12.60
C ALA A 18 5.12 9.93 -12.67
N SER A 19 5.14 8.89 -13.49
CA SER A 19 6.34 8.12 -13.81
C SER A 19 6.36 7.78 -15.29
N ALA A 20 7.53 7.83 -15.91
CA ALA A 20 7.72 7.38 -17.30
C ALA A 20 7.70 5.85 -17.43
N LYS A 21 7.97 5.12 -16.34
CA LYS A 21 8.12 3.65 -16.34
C LYS A 21 6.80 2.91 -16.20
N HIS A 22 5.85 3.49 -15.46
CA HIS A 22 4.62 2.83 -15.05
C HIS A 22 3.40 3.65 -15.43
N ARG A 23 2.47 3.01 -16.15
CA ARG A 23 1.15 3.55 -16.40
C ARG A 23 0.20 3.11 -15.29
N VAL A 24 -0.13 4.04 -14.38
CA VAL A 24 -1.10 3.79 -13.31
C VAL A 24 -2.52 3.85 -13.87
N THR A 25 -3.31 2.84 -13.58
CA THR A 25 -4.75 2.82 -13.89
C THR A 25 -5.57 2.91 -12.62
N LYS A 26 -6.73 3.58 -12.70
CA LYS A 26 -7.73 3.59 -11.62
C LYS A 26 -8.77 2.51 -11.88
N GLY A 27 -8.85 1.52 -11.00
CA GLY A 27 -9.77 0.39 -11.12
C GLY A 27 -10.81 0.40 -9.99
N ARG A 28 -12.03 -0.08 -10.26
CA ARG A 28 -13.05 -0.25 -9.21
C ARG A 28 -12.84 -1.57 -8.48
N TYR A 29 -12.88 -1.59 -7.15
CA TYR A 29 -12.97 -2.82 -6.37
C TYR A 29 -14.10 -2.70 -5.36
N ILE A 30 -14.69 -3.84 -5.01
CA ILE A 30 -15.73 -3.96 -4.01
C ILE A 30 -15.30 -5.15 -3.14
N THR A 31 -15.24 -4.95 -1.83
CA THR A 31 -15.14 -6.08 -0.91
C THR A 31 -16.47 -6.21 -0.16
N SER A 32 -16.80 -7.40 0.32
CA SER A 32 -18.05 -7.63 1.05
C SER A 32 -18.19 -6.79 2.32
N ASN A 33 -17.06 -6.30 2.87
CA ASN A 33 -16.99 -5.63 4.16
C ASN A 33 -16.49 -4.18 4.06
N ASP A 34 -16.19 -3.69 2.86
CA ASP A 34 -15.63 -2.35 2.64
C ASP A 34 -16.25 -1.74 1.37
N PRO A 35 -17.12 -0.70 1.50
CA PRO A 35 -17.77 -0.05 0.37
C PRO A 35 -16.80 0.84 -0.44
N ARG A 36 -15.53 0.97 -0.01
CA ARG A 36 -14.48 1.68 -0.75
C ARG A 36 -14.36 1.13 -2.17
N GLY A 37 -14.18 2.06 -3.10
CA GLY A 37 -14.57 1.82 -4.48
C GLY A 37 -13.42 1.78 -5.47
N TYR A 38 -12.27 2.41 -5.20
CA TYR A 38 -11.27 2.61 -6.26
C TYR A 38 -9.82 2.47 -5.79
N ILE A 39 -9.02 1.75 -6.58
CA ILE A 39 -7.57 1.61 -6.39
C ILE A 39 -6.84 2.27 -7.53
N TYR A 40 -5.65 2.77 -7.23
CA TYR A 40 -4.59 2.94 -8.21
C TYR A 40 -3.78 1.67 -8.31
N GLU A 41 -3.48 1.21 -9.52
CA GLU A 41 -2.73 -0.02 -9.74
C GLU A 41 -1.84 0.02 -10.98
N TYR A 42 -0.76 -0.78 -10.93
CA TYR A 42 0.08 -1.10 -12.08
C TYR A 42 0.81 -2.45 -11.84
N PRO A 43 1.21 -3.14 -12.92
CA PRO A 43 1.98 -4.37 -12.81
C PRO A 43 3.47 -4.08 -12.57
N LEU A 44 4.11 -4.90 -11.75
CA LEU A 44 5.56 -4.90 -11.51
C LEU A 44 6.02 -6.33 -11.18
N ASN A 45 6.98 -6.87 -11.93
CA ASN A 45 7.57 -8.20 -11.70
C ASN A 45 6.52 -9.31 -11.48
N ASN A 46 5.51 -9.37 -12.35
CA ASN A 46 4.37 -10.30 -12.29
C ASN A 46 3.51 -10.20 -11.01
N GLN A 47 3.61 -9.08 -10.29
CA GLN A 47 2.77 -8.72 -9.16
C GLN A 47 2.03 -7.42 -9.43
N TRP A 48 1.02 -7.16 -8.62
CA TRP A 48 0.27 -5.92 -8.66
C TRP A 48 0.69 -5.02 -7.51
N VAL A 49 1.10 -3.80 -7.86
CA VAL A 49 1.28 -2.73 -6.88
C VAL A 49 -0.02 -1.94 -6.84
N MET A 50 -0.55 -1.70 -5.64
CA MET A 50 -1.85 -1.07 -5.45
C MET A 50 -1.84 -0.07 -4.30
N MET A 51 -2.65 0.98 -4.45
CA MET A 51 -2.95 1.96 -3.42
C MET A 51 -4.44 2.26 -3.41
N ASP A 52 -5.04 2.22 -2.22
CA ASP A 52 -6.42 2.63 -1.96
C ASP A 52 -6.54 4.15 -2.19
N VAL A 53 -7.52 4.57 -2.98
CA VAL A 53 -7.68 5.99 -3.36
C VAL A 53 -8.15 6.83 -2.17
N ASP A 54 -8.92 6.21 -1.27
CA ASP A 54 -9.66 6.94 -0.24
C ASP A 54 -8.78 7.19 1.00
N ASP A 55 -7.95 6.22 1.41
CA ASP A 55 -7.12 6.32 2.62
C ASP A 55 -5.62 6.10 2.39
N GLY A 56 -5.20 5.86 1.15
CA GLY A 56 -3.79 5.71 0.80
C GLY A 56 -3.15 4.41 1.29
N TYR A 57 -3.94 3.44 1.77
CA TYR A 57 -3.40 2.14 2.15
C TYR A 57 -2.75 1.48 0.94
N VAL A 58 -1.55 0.92 1.14
CA VAL A 58 -0.76 0.28 0.10
C VAL A 58 -0.81 -1.24 0.27
N LEU A 59 -1.01 -1.97 -0.82
CA LEU A 59 -0.90 -3.43 -0.84
C LEU A 59 0.58 -3.84 -0.71
N TRP A 60 1.06 -3.96 0.52
CA TRP A 60 2.45 -4.30 0.82
C TRP A 60 2.85 -5.67 0.28
N THR A 61 1.94 -6.65 0.32
CA THR A 61 2.20 -7.99 -0.23
C THR A 61 2.56 -7.95 -1.71
N GLY A 62 1.99 -7.04 -2.49
CA GLY A 62 2.32 -6.86 -3.90
C GLY A 62 3.77 -6.41 -4.10
N ILE A 63 4.18 -5.38 -3.37
CA ILE A 63 5.56 -4.85 -3.38
C ILE A 63 6.55 -5.91 -2.90
N TRP A 64 6.22 -6.61 -1.81
CA TRP A 64 7.08 -7.63 -1.22
C TRP A 64 7.34 -8.80 -2.18
N LYS A 65 6.30 -9.28 -2.86
CA LYS A 65 6.45 -10.32 -3.88
C LYS A 65 7.16 -9.80 -5.14
N ALA A 66 7.00 -8.53 -5.49
CA ALA A 66 7.71 -7.93 -6.62
C ALA A 66 9.24 -7.85 -6.38
N LEU A 67 9.67 -7.84 -5.11
CA LEU A 67 11.08 -8.01 -4.70
C LEU A 67 11.58 -9.47 -4.80
N GLY A 68 10.71 -10.43 -5.12
CA GLY A 68 11.04 -11.86 -5.15
C GLY A 68 10.92 -12.57 -3.80
N ASN A 69 10.45 -11.87 -2.75
CA ASN A 69 10.33 -12.45 -1.42
C ASN A 69 9.06 -13.31 -1.27
N ALA A 70 9.12 -14.30 -0.37
CA ALA A 70 7.96 -15.13 -0.05
C ALA A 70 6.98 -14.38 0.85
N LYS A 71 5.67 -14.67 0.68
CA LYS A 71 4.62 -14.08 1.53
C LYS A 71 4.79 -14.41 3.02
N ALA A 72 5.34 -15.58 3.33
CA ALA A 72 5.57 -16.02 4.71
C ALA A 72 6.51 -15.08 5.48
N ASP A 73 7.44 -14.41 4.81
CA ASP A 73 8.41 -13.51 5.45
C ASP A 73 7.75 -12.20 5.93
N ILE A 74 6.61 -11.82 5.33
CA ILE A 74 5.81 -10.68 5.81
C ILE A 74 5.29 -10.95 7.22
N VAL A 75 4.88 -12.19 7.51
CA VAL A 75 4.35 -12.57 8.82
C VAL A 75 5.43 -12.39 9.88
N LYS A 76 6.63 -12.93 9.64
CA LYS A 76 7.78 -12.78 10.53
C LYS A 76 8.16 -11.31 10.75
N MET A 77 8.10 -10.50 9.69
CA MET A 77 8.37 -9.06 9.79
C MET A 77 7.36 -8.36 10.70
N ILE A 78 6.07 -8.69 10.60
CA ILE A 78 5.01 -8.10 11.44
C ILE A 78 5.13 -8.60 12.89
N GLU A 79 5.42 -9.87 13.11
CA GLU A 79 5.61 -10.44 14.46
C GLU A 79 6.76 -9.76 15.22
N SER A 80 7.76 -9.23 14.51
CA SER A 80 8.85 -8.45 15.11
C SER A 80 8.45 -7.02 15.52
N GLN A 81 7.26 -6.54 15.13
CA GLN A 81 6.74 -5.18 15.39
C GLN A 81 5.23 -5.25 15.72
N PRO A 82 4.86 -5.70 16.94
CA PRO A 82 3.46 -5.89 17.33
C PRO A 82 2.63 -4.61 17.26
N GLU A 83 3.24 -3.45 17.47
CA GLU A 83 2.60 -2.14 17.37
C GLU A 83 2.09 -1.82 15.96
N LEU A 84 2.66 -2.48 14.94
CA LEU A 84 2.20 -2.32 13.58
C LEU A 84 0.92 -3.12 13.32
N GLU A 85 0.72 -4.25 14.02
CA GLU A 85 -0.36 -5.19 13.73
C GLU A 85 -1.76 -4.54 13.78
N SER A 86 -1.99 -3.63 14.74
CA SER A 86 -3.28 -2.94 14.88
C SER A 86 -3.61 -1.99 13.72
N GLN A 87 -2.62 -1.60 12.94
CA GLN A 87 -2.77 -0.66 11.81
C GLN A 87 -2.94 -1.39 10.47
N LEU A 88 -2.72 -2.71 10.43
CA LEU A 88 -2.74 -3.50 9.21
C LEU A 88 -4.15 -3.95 8.82
N ARG A 89 -4.50 -3.78 7.55
CA ARG A 89 -5.71 -4.36 6.97
C ARG A 89 -5.36 -5.66 6.25
N ARG A 90 -5.84 -6.79 6.77
CA ARG A 90 -5.62 -8.12 6.18
C ARG A 90 -6.86 -8.53 5.38
N VAL A 91 -6.78 -8.40 4.06
CA VAL A 91 -7.87 -8.80 3.14
C VAL A 91 -7.72 -10.27 2.79
N ARG A 92 -8.72 -11.07 3.15
CA ARG A 92 -8.80 -12.52 2.90
C ARG A 92 -10.13 -12.84 2.20
N GLY A 93 -10.11 -13.74 1.22
CA GLY A 93 -11.31 -14.09 0.43
C GLY A 93 -11.71 -13.01 -0.58
N GLY A 94 -12.70 -13.31 -1.42
CA GLY A 94 -13.15 -12.41 -2.49
C GLY A 94 -12.14 -12.28 -3.64
N TYR A 95 -12.10 -11.10 -4.28
CA TYR A 95 -11.28 -10.85 -5.47
C TYR A 95 -9.79 -11.04 -5.20
N LEU A 96 -9.17 -12.03 -5.85
CA LEU A 96 -7.81 -12.49 -5.56
C LEU A 96 -6.74 -11.39 -5.65
N LYS A 97 -6.91 -10.44 -6.57
CA LYS A 97 -5.92 -9.40 -6.88
C LYS A 97 -5.62 -8.48 -5.69
N ILE A 98 -6.62 -8.21 -4.85
CA ILE A 98 -6.53 -7.28 -3.70
C ILE A 98 -6.19 -8.00 -2.38
N GLN A 99 -6.09 -9.32 -2.39
CA GLN A 99 -5.82 -10.08 -1.16
C GLN A 99 -4.39 -9.87 -0.69
N GLY A 100 -4.22 -9.76 0.63
CA GLY A 100 -2.91 -9.56 1.24
C GLY A 100 -2.94 -8.63 2.43
N THR A 101 -1.75 -8.19 2.82
CA THR A 101 -1.55 -7.21 3.88
C THR A 101 -1.48 -5.82 3.26
N TRP A 102 -2.39 -4.96 3.70
CA TRP A 102 -2.43 -3.55 3.37
C TRP A 102 -1.89 -2.74 4.55
N MET A 103 -1.06 -1.75 4.25
CA MET A 103 -0.36 -0.93 5.24
C MET A 103 -0.69 0.55 5.04
N PRO A 104 -0.76 1.35 6.13
CA PRO A 104 -0.84 2.80 6.01
C PRO A 104 0.30 3.35 5.15
N TYR A 105 0.04 4.40 4.38
CA TYR A 105 1.00 5.01 3.46
C TYR A 105 2.37 5.27 4.11
N GLU A 106 2.38 5.93 5.28
CA GLU A 106 3.61 6.30 5.99
C GLU A 106 4.44 5.09 6.45
N VAL A 107 3.76 4.02 6.87
CA VAL A 107 4.42 2.76 7.23
C VAL A 107 5.03 2.13 5.99
N ALA A 108 4.25 2.02 4.90
CA ALA A 108 4.71 1.42 3.65
C ALA A 108 5.91 2.18 3.06
N LEU A 109 5.88 3.52 3.10
CA LEU A 109 6.98 4.38 2.68
C LEU A 109 8.25 4.13 3.52
N ARG A 110 8.11 4.10 4.85
CA ARG A 110 9.24 3.86 5.76
C ARG A 110 9.87 2.49 5.53
N LEU A 111 9.07 1.45 5.35
CA LEU A 111 9.56 0.11 5.05
C LEU A 111 10.20 0.05 3.65
N ALA A 112 9.57 0.63 2.63
CA ALA A 112 10.09 0.66 1.27
C ALA A 112 11.49 1.29 1.18
N ARG A 113 11.76 2.35 1.95
CA ARG A 113 13.12 2.94 2.04
C ARG A 113 14.19 1.96 2.54
N ARG A 114 13.81 1.00 3.41
CA ARG A 114 14.73 0.03 4.00
C ARG A 114 14.93 -1.20 3.12
N VAL A 115 13.85 -1.72 2.54
CA VAL A 115 13.86 -3.05 1.92
C VAL A 115 13.61 -3.05 0.42
N ALA A 116 13.01 -1.98 -0.13
CA ALA A 116 12.60 -1.92 -1.53
C ALA A 116 13.54 -1.09 -2.40
N TRP A 117 14.79 -0.88 -1.97
CA TRP A 117 15.82 -0.17 -2.73
C TRP A 117 16.00 -0.68 -4.18
N PRO A 118 15.98 -1.99 -4.45
CA PRO A 118 16.15 -2.52 -5.82
C PRO A 118 15.06 -2.09 -6.81
N ILE A 119 13.84 -1.79 -6.32
CA ILE A 119 12.68 -1.39 -7.14
C ILE A 119 12.23 0.05 -6.84
N ARG A 120 13.07 0.88 -6.21
CA ARG A 120 12.67 2.22 -5.73
C ARG A 120 12.11 3.12 -6.83
N GLU A 121 12.66 3.06 -8.04
CA GLU A 121 12.21 3.87 -9.18
C GLU A 121 10.84 3.37 -9.68
N ASP A 122 10.57 2.07 -9.52
CA ASP A 122 9.28 1.46 -9.83
C ASP A 122 8.19 1.86 -8.85
N LEU A 123 8.55 2.30 -7.64
CA LEU A 123 7.60 2.71 -6.61
C LEU A 123 7.34 4.23 -6.58
N ILE A 124 7.96 4.99 -7.49
CA ILE A 124 7.68 6.43 -7.66
C ILE A 124 6.17 6.71 -7.78
N PRO A 125 5.35 5.95 -8.53
CA PRO A 125 3.94 6.27 -8.63
C PRO A 125 3.20 6.31 -7.29
N LEU A 126 3.62 5.51 -6.30
CA LEU A 126 3.03 5.55 -4.95
C LEU A 126 3.72 6.59 -4.08
N PHE A 127 5.05 6.56 -4.03
CA PHE A 127 5.83 7.22 -2.98
C PHE A 127 6.58 8.48 -3.42
N GLY A 128 6.51 8.82 -4.70
CA GLY A 128 7.31 9.88 -5.32
C GLY A 128 8.81 9.55 -5.33
N ARG A 129 9.64 10.54 -5.65
CA ARG A 129 11.12 10.42 -5.64
C ARG A 129 11.73 10.38 -4.23
N VAL A 130 10.93 10.04 -3.21
CA VAL A 130 11.29 10.15 -1.80
C VAL A 130 11.95 8.87 -1.25
N LEU A 131 12.12 7.85 -2.10
CA LEU A 131 12.99 6.71 -1.83
C LEU A 131 14.45 7.09 -2.19
N ARG A 132 15.06 7.99 -1.42
CA ARG A 132 16.51 8.25 -1.49
C ARG A 132 17.26 7.19 -0.69
N ALA A 133 18.54 6.96 -1.03
CA ALA A 133 19.37 5.96 -0.36
C ALA A 133 19.40 6.24 1.14
N PRO A 134 19.35 5.22 2.01
CA PRO A 134 19.75 5.41 3.39
C PRO A 134 21.19 5.95 3.37
N ILE A 135 21.40 7.08 4.05
CA ILE A 135 22.71 7.68 4.28
C ILE A 135 23.42 6.88 5.37
#